data_AF-A0A497RNC9-F1
#
_entry.id   AF-A0A497RNC9-F1
#
_cell.length_a   1.000
_cell.length_b   1.000
_cell.length_c   1.000
_cell.angle_alpha   90.00
_cell.angle_beta   90.00
_cell.angle_gamma   90.00
#
_symmetry.space_group_name_H-M   'P 1'
#
loop_
_entity.id
_entity.type
_entity.pdbx_description
1 polymer ?
#
loop_
_entity_poly.entity_id
_entity_poly.type
_entity_poly.pdbx_seq_one_letter_code
_entity_poly.pdbx_strand_id
1 'polypeptide(L)'
;MSLQAKVLNLLSGVRDPVLRMDVATTIFYLADIFASGSAKEGDVRRALYEVCTDVIRATRPDLVDEEVREEAERMTNELIAAFRTETLRRRISTRFRARGLPTL
;
A
#
# COMPACT_ATOMS: atom_id res chain seq x y z
N MET A 1 -2.89 -7.18 -9.68
CA MET A 1 -2.08 -7.79 -8.60
C MET A 1 -2.75 -7.52 -7.26
N SER A 2 -2.67 -8.46 -6.31
CA SER A 2 -3.14 -8.23 -4.95
C SER A 2 -2.32 -7.12 -4.28
N LEU A 3 -2.88 -6.52 -3.22
CA LEU A 3 -2.14 -5.55 -2.39
C LEU A 3 -0.82 -6.16 -1.89
N GLN A 4 -0.85 -7.41 -1.43
CA GLN A 4 0.33 -8.14 -0.98
C GLN A 4 1.42 -8.20 -2.06
N ALA A 5 1.08 -8.52 -3.31
CA ALA A 5 2.05 -8.57 -4.40
C ALA A 5 2.66 -7.20 -4.70
N LYS A 6 1.88 -6.11 -4.62
CA LYS A 6 2.42 -4.74 -4.78
C LYS A 6 3.38 -4.35 -3.65
N VAL A 7 3.03 -4.70 -2.40
CA VAL A 7 3.90 -4.49 -1.24
C VAL A 7 5.20 -5.28 -1.39
N LEU A 8 5.13 -6.55 -1.78
CA LEU A 8 6.33 -7.37 -2.01
C LEU A 8 7.23 -6.80 -3.11
N ASN A 9 6.65 -6.27 -4.20
CA ASN A 9 7.43 -5.63 -5.26
C ASN A 9 8.17 -4.38 -4.75
N LEU A 10 7.52 -3.53 -3.95
CA LEU A 10 8.15 -2.38 -3.30
C LEU A 10 9.33 -2.80 -2.41
N LEU A 11 9.16 -3.90 -1.68
CA LEU A 11 10.13 -4.39 -0.71
C LEU A 11 11.26 -5.21 -1.32
N SER A 12 11.23 -5.49 -2.62
CA SER A 12 12.22 -6.33 -3.31
C SER A 12 13.66 -5.82 -3.17
N GLY A 13 13.84 -4.49 -3.08
CA GLY A 13 15.13 -3.85 -2.86
C GLY A 13 15.58 -3.76 -1.40
N VAL A 14 14.66 -3.95 -0.44
CA VAL A 14 14.96 -3.80 1.00
C VAL A 14 15.61 -5.07 1.52
N ARG A 15 16.91 -5.03 1.86
CA ARG A 15 17.66 -6.22 2.32
C ARG A 15 17.49 -6.51 3.82
N ASP A 16 17.33 -5.46 4.61
CA ASP A 16 17.14 -5.59 6.06
C ASP A 16 15.74 -6.17 6.37
N PRO A 17 15.64 -7.33 7.03
CA PRO A 17 14.36 -7.94 7.37
C PRO A 17 13.52 -7.08 8.33
N VAL A 18 14.16 -6.31 9.23
CA VAL A 18 13.44 -5.46 10.19
C VAL A 18 12.77 -4.32 9.43
N LEU A 19 13.53 -3.54 8.66
CA LEU A 19 12.99 -2.49 7.80
C LEU A 19 11.90 -3.02 6.85
N ARG A 20 12.10 -4.21 6.28
CA ARG A 20 11.10 -4.85 5.41
C ARG A 20 9.76 -5.09 6.13
N MET A 21 9.81 -5.59 7.36
CA MET A 21 8.61 -5.81 8.18
C MET A 21 7.94 -4.49 8.58
N ASP A 22 8.72 -3.50 8.99
CA ASP A 22 8.20 -2.19 9.43
C ASP A 22 7.48 -1.46 8.30
N VAL A 23 8.08 -1.41 7.11
CA VAL A 23 7.47 -0.81 5.91
C VAL A 23 6.20 -1.57 5.52
N ALA A 24 6.24 -2.91 5.50
CA ALA A 24 5.07 -3.71 5.18
C ALA A 24 3.91 -3.42 6.14
N THR A 25 4.21 -3.41 7.45
CA THR A 25 3.24 -3.16 8.52
C THR A 25 2.63 -1.77 8.39
N THR A 26 3.45 -0.77 8.09
CA THR A 26 3.00 0.62 7.87
C THR A 26 2.03 0.71 6.69
N ILE A 27 2.34 0.06 5.56
CA ILE A 27 1.45 0.09 4.39
C ILE A 27 0.12 -0.62 4.67
N PHE A 28 0.14 -1.76 5.37
CA PHE A 28 -1.09 -2.45 5.75
C PHE A 28 -1.92 -1.65 6.75
N TYR A 29 -1.28 -0.96 7.69
CA TYR A 29 -1.96 -0.04 8.60
C TYR A 29 -2.67 1.09 7.84
N LEU A 30 -2.00 1.70 6.86
CA LEU A 30 -2.62 2.70 5.98
C LEU A 30 -3.79 2.13 5.18
N ALA A 31 -3.70 0.87 4.74
CA ALA A 31 -4.81 0.19 4.06
C ALA A 31 -6.02 0.00 4.97
N ASP A 32 -5.82 -0.30 6.25
CA ASP A 32 -6.89 -0.47 7.24
C ASP A 32 -7.53 0.87 7.61
N ILE A 33 -6.74 1.93 7.78
CA ILE A 33 -7.25 3.31 7.93
C ILE A 33 -8.11 3.69 6.72
N PHE A 34 -7.62 3.42 5.51
CA PHE A 34 -8.34 3.70 4.28
C PHE A 34 -9.67 2.92 4.22
N ALA A 35 -9.64 1.63 4.53
CA ALA A 35 -10.81 0.76 4.46
C ALA A 35 -11.90 1.15 5.48
N SER A 36 -11.49 1.55 6.69
CA SER A 36 -12.38 2.01 7.76
C SER A 36 -12.99 3.39 7.49
N GLY A 37 -12.37 4.19 6.61
CA GLY A 37 -12.78 5.57 6.36
C GLY A 37 -12.40 6.53 7.49
N SER A 38 -11.46 6.14 8.35
CA SER A 38 -11.00 6.94 9.49
C SER A 38 -10.14 8.14 9.09
N ALA A 39 -9.66 8.19 7.84
CA ALA A 39 -8.92 9.32 7.28
C ALA A 39 -9.39 9.61 5.85
N LYS A 40 -9.14 10.85 5.38
CA LYS A 40 -9.40 11.22 3.99
C LYS A 40 -8.40 10.51 3.08
N GLU A 41 -8.83 10.12 1.88
CA GLU A 41 -7.95 9.50 0.89
C GLU A 41 -6.70 10.34 0.61
N GLY A 42 -6.83 11.68 0.56
CA GLY A 42 -5.70 12.59 0.34
C GLY A 42 -4.62 12.49 1.40
N ASP A 43 -5.00 12.29 2.67
CA ASP A 43 -4.05 12.15 3.78
C ASP A 43 -3.34 10.80 3.72
N VAL A 44 -4.08 9.72 3.43
CA VAL A 44 -3.52 8.37 3.23
C VAL A 44 -2.55 8.36 2.06
N ARG A 45 -2.91 9.01 0.95
CA ARG A 45 -2.07 9.12 -0.25
C ARG A 45 -0.76 9.84 0.06
N ARG A 46 -0.80 10.94 0.80
CA ARG A 46 0.40 11.68 1.19
C ARG A 46 1.33 10.83 2.06
N ALA A 47 0.79 10.19 3.09
CA ALA A 47 1.57 9.29 3.95
C ALA A 47 2.17 8.12 3.17
N LEU A 48 1.41 7.55 2.23
CA LEU A 48 1.89 6.46 1.39
C LEU A 48 2.99 6.90 0.42
N TYR A 49 2.90 8.13 -0.09
CA TYR A 49 3.93 8.73 -0.93
C TYR A 49 5.23 8.93 -0.17
N GLU A 50 5.17 9.41 1.07
CA GLU A 50 6.34 9.54 1.97
C GLU A 50 7.00 8.18 2.18
N VAL A 51 6.22 7.15 2.53
CA VAL A 51 6.74 5.77 2.70
C VAL A 51 7.38 5.24 1.41
N CYS A 52 6.74 5.43 0.24
CA CYS A 52 7.32 5.00 -1.03
C CYS A 52 8.64 5.73 -1.32
N THR A 53 8.69 7.04 -1.08
CA THR A 53 9.86 7.88 -1.30
C THR A 53 11.04 7.41 -0.45
N ASP A 54 10.80 7.17 0.83
CA ASP A 54 11.85 6.71 1.76
C ASP A 54 12.40 5.34 1.37
N VAL A 55 11.52 4.41 0.96
CA VAL A 55 11.93 3.09 0.49
C VAL A 55 12.73 3.18 -0.80
N ILE A 56 12.30 4.00 -1.77
CA ILE A 56 13.00 4.18 -3.04
C ILE A 56 14.40 4.76 -2.79
N ARG A 57 14.51 5.82 -1.98
CA ARG A 57 15.80 6.42 -1.62
C ARG A 57 16.73 5.44 -0.88
N ALA A 58 16.18 4.62 0.00
CA ALA A 58 16.96 3.62 0.72
C ALA A 58 17.45 2.46 -0.17
N THR A 59 16.72 2.13 -1.25
CA THR A 59 17.01 0.97 -2.09
C THR A 59 17.69 1.30 -3.41
N ARG A 60 17.52 2.54 -3.89
CA ARG A 60 18.02 3.07 -5.16
C ARG A 60 18.62 4.47 -4.93
N PRO A 61 19.73 4.58 -4.19
CA PRO A 61 20.34 5.86 -3.82
C PRO A 61 20.99 6.60 -5.01
N ASP A 62 21.10 5.93 -6.16
CA ASP A 62 21.63 6.42 -7.42
C ASP A 62 20.63 7.25 -8.25
N LEU A 63 19.33 7.16 -7.94
CA LEU A 63 18.30 7.93 -8.62
C LEU A 63 18.36 9.41 -8.25
N VAL A 64 18.10 10.28 -9.24
CA VAL A 64 17.93 11.71 -8.97
C VAL A 64 16.55 12.01 -8.38
N ASP A 65 16.39 13.18 -7.75
CA ASP A 65 15.15 13.54 -7.05
C ASP A 65 13.89 13.46 -7.94
N GLU A 66 14.01 13.78 -9.23
CA GLU A 66 12.88 13.68 -10.17
C GLU A 66 12.47 12.22 -10.40
N GLU A 67 13.44 11.32 -10.63
CA GLU A 67 13.18 9.89 -10.82
C GLU A 67 12.57 9.25 -9.56
N VAL A 68 13.07 9.65 -8.38
CA VAL A 68 12.50 9.22 -7.10
C VAL A 68 11.05 9.67 -6.99
N ARG A 69 10.76 10.92 -7.35
CA ARG A 69 9.41 11.51 -7.28
C ARG A 69 8.44 10.77 -8.22
N GLU A 70 8.81 10.60 -9.47
CA GLU A 70 7.98 9.93 -10.48
C GLU A 70 7.67 8.48 -10.07
N GLU A 71 8.68 7.76 -9.62
CA GLU A 71 8.55 6.38 -9.17
C GLU A 71 7.68 6.28 -7.91
N ALA A 72 7.92 7.13 -6.91
CA ALA A 72 7.12 7.17 -5.68
C ALA A 72 5.65 7.49 -5.99
N GLU A 73 5.38 8.42 -6.90
CA GLU A 73 4.03 8.78 -7.32
C GLU A 73 3.34 7.61 -8.04
N ARG A 74 4.05 6.95 -8.98
CA ARG A 74 3.55 5.75 -9.67
C ARG A 74 3.17 4.65 -8.67
N MET A 75 4.07 4.33 -7.74
CA MET A 75 3.83 3.29 -6.73
C MET A 75 2.69 3.64 -5.78
N THR A 76 2.60 4.90 -5.37
CA THR A 76 1.50 5.41 -4.55
C THR A 76 0.16 5.24 -5.25
N ASN A 77 0.07 5.64 -6.53
CA ASN A 77 -1.14 5.49 -7.34
C ASN A 77 -1.58 4.02 -7.43
N GLU A 78 -0.62 3.13 -7.68
CA GLU A 78 -0.86 1.69 -7.76
C GLU A 78 -1.35 1.08 -6.44
N LEU A 79 -0.78 1.50 -5.31
CA LEU A 79 -1.17 1.02 -3.99
C LEU A 79 -2.54 1.57 -3.57
N ILE A 80 -2.85 2.83 -3.84
CA ILE A 80 -4.19 3.40 -3.60
C ILE A 80 -5.25 2.66 -4.41
N ALA A 81 -4.97 2.33 -5.68
CA ALA A 81 -5.87 1.50 -6.48
C ALA A 81 -6.10 0.13 -5.82
N ALA A 82 -5.04 -0.51 -5.31
CA ALA A 82 -5.15 -1.77 -4.60
C ALA A 82 -5.92 -1.64 -3.26
N PHE A 83 -5.76 -0.56 -2.51
CA PHE A 83 -6.52 -0.29 -1.29
C PHE A 83 -8.01 -0.23 -1.59
N ARG A 84 -8.41 0.45 -2.68
CA ARG A 84 -9.81 0.53 -3.11
C ARG A 84 -10.37 -0.85 -3.45
N THR A 85 -9.64 -1.64 -4.25
CA THR A 85 -10.06 -3.00 -4.62
C THR A 85 -10.19 -3.91 -3.40
N GLU A 86 -9.21 -3.90 -2.50
CA GLU A 86 -9.21 -4.71 -1.29
C GLU A 86 -10.35 -4.30 -0.34
N THR A 87 -10.57 -3.00 -0.17
CA THR A 87 -11.70 -2.46 0.62
C THR A 87 -13.04 -2.91 0.06
N LEU A 88 -13.22 -2.83 -1.26
CA LEU A 88 -14.44 -3.29 -1.91
C LEU A 88 -14.65 -4.80 -1.70
N ARG A 89 -13.60 -5.60 -1.90
CA ARG A 89 -13.63 -7.05 -1.67
C ARG A 89 -14.03 -7.37 -0.23
N ARG A 90 -13.41 -6.70 0.76
CA ARG A 90 -13.74 -6.86 2.18
C ARG A 90 -15.22 -6.56 2.44
N ARG A 91 -15.72 -5.41 1.98
CA ARG A 91 -17.15 -5.02 2.13
C ARG A 91 -18.11 -6.03 1.50
N ILE A 92 -17.79 -6.54 0.31
CA ILE A 92 -18.60 -7.55 -0.37
C ILE A 92 -18.60 -8.85 0.45
N SER A 93 -17.43 -9.33 0.89
CA SER A 93 -17.31 -10.55 1.69
C SER A 93 -18.08 -10.47 3.01
N THR A 94 -18.02 -9.33 3.70
CA THR A 94 -18.77 -9.09 4.94
C THR A 94 -20.28 -9.16 4.70
N ARG A 95 -20.77 -8.58 3.59
CA ARG A 95 -22.20 -8.64 3.22
C ARG A 95 -22.66 -10.05 2.87
N PHE A 96 -21.86 -10.85 2.16
CA PHE A 96 -22.19 -12.24 1.85
C PHE A 96 -22.20 -13.12 3.09
N ARG A 97 -21.21 -12.98 3.98
CA ARG A 97 -21.20 -13.67 5.28
C ARG A 97 -22.40 -13.31 6.14
N ALA A 98 -22.78 -12.03 6.22
CA ALA A 98 -23.96 -11.59 6.95
C ALA A 98 -25.27 -12.19 6.40
N ARG A 99 -25.27 -12.67 5.16
CA ARG A 99 -26.41 -13.33 4.49
C ARG A 99 -26.34 -14.86 4.52
N GLY A 100 -25.35 -15.46 5.18
CA GLY A 100 -25.17 -16.91 5.25
C GLY A 100 -24.75 -17.56 3.92
N LEU A 101 -24.29 -16.78 2.95
CA LEU A 101 -23.85 -17.29 1.64
C LEU A 101 -22.36 -17.64 1.66
N PRO A 102 -21.93 -18.71 0.96
CA PRO A 102 -20.51 -19.08 0.87
C PRO A 102 -19.70 -17.96 0.21
N THR A 103 -18.51 -17.69 0.74
CA THR A 103 -17.55 -16.75 0.15
C THR A 103 -16.84 -17.40 -1.03
N LEU A 104 -16.81 -16.69 -2.17
CA LEU A 104 -16.02 -17.05 -3.37
C LEU A 104 -14.52 -16.88 -3.15
#